data_AF-A0A921G8C2-F1
#
_entry.id   AF-A0A921G8C2-F1
#
_cell.length_a   1.000
_cell.length_b   1.000
_cell.length_c   1.000
_cell.angle_alpha   90.00
_cell.angle_beta   90.00
_cell.angle_gamma   90.00
#
_symmetry.space_group_name_H-M   'P 1'
#
loop_
_entity.id
_entity.type
_entity.pdbx_description
1 polymer ?
#
loop_
_entity_poly.entity_id
_entity_poly.type
_entity_poly.pdbx_seq_one_letter_code
_entity_poly.pdbx_strand_id
1 'polypeptide(L)' 'MRKQLKCDTTAQYKAYLWIKRNFELSAITVSLYDQESLMITDYKKEYAIINYKNNKITITYQDGTKQTEKYKSYEPCL' A
#
# COMPACT_ATOMS: atom_id res chain seq x y z
N MET A 1 -7.28 27.28 -1.68
CA MET A 1 -5.93 26.70 -1.45
C MET A 1 -6.00 25.20 -1.71
N ARG A 2 -5.26 24.67 -2.70
CA ARG A 2 -5.09 23.22 -2.83
C ARG A 2 -4.27 22.75 -1.64
N LYS A 3 -4.87 21.98 -0.73
CA LYS A 3 -4.11 21.26 0.31
C LYS A 3 -3.16 20.32 -0.41
N GLN A 4 -1.88 20.67 -0.44
CA GLN A 4 -0.85 19.79 -0.95
C GLN A 4 -0.78 18.61 0.04
N LEU A 5 -1.06 17.39 -0.45
CA LEU A 5 -0.86 16.17 0.32
C LEU A 5 0.63 16.10 0.67
N LYS A 6 0.95 16.30 1.95
CA LYS A 6 2.31 16.18 2.48
C LYS A 6 2.47 14.76 3.02
N CYS A 7 3.49 14.04 2.56
CA CYS A 7 3.93 12.81 3.20
C CYS A 7 5.00 13.17 4.24
N ASP A 8 4.89 12.61 5.44
CA ASP A 8 5.84 12.90 6.54
C ASP A 8 7.06 11.98 6.50
N THR A 9 6.97 10.85 5.80
CA THR A 9 8.08 9.91 5.64
C THR A 9 8.21 9.42 4.20
N THR A 10 9.42 9.02 3.81
CA THR A 10 9.69 8.37 2.51
C THR A 10 8.86 7.09 2.36
N ALA A 11 8.61 6.36 3.45
CA ALA A 11 7.76 5.17 3.44
C ALA A 11 6.29 5.51 3.09
N GLN A 12 5.74 6.57 3.69
CA GLN A 12 4.40 7.07 3.33
C GLN A 12 4.34 7.52 1.86
N TYR A 13 5.38 8.19 1.36
CA TYR A 13 5.44 8.60 -0.04
C TYR A 13 5.51 7.42 -1.00
N LYS A 14 6.32 6.40 -0.70
CA LYS A 14 6.40 5.15 -1.48
C LYS A 14 5.06 4.41 -1.48
N ALA A 15 4.41 4.30 -0.32
CA ALA A 15 3.07 3.73 -0.22
C ALA A 15 2.05 4.51 -1.07
N TYR A 16 2.05 5.84 -0.97
CA TYR A 16 1.18 6.70 -1.78
C TYR A 16 1.41 6.51 -3.29
N LEU A 17 2.67 6.50 -3.75
CA LEU A 17 2.99 6.27 -5.15
C LEU A 17 2.53 4.90 -5.63
N TRP A 18 2.70 3.86 -4.81
CA TRP A 18 2.22 2.52 -5.14
C TRP A 18 0.69 2.49 -5.21
N ILE A 19 -0.03 3.06 -4.23
CA ILE A 19 -1.51 3.13 -4.26
C ILE A 19 -1.98 3.87 -5.52
N LYS A 20 -1.41 5.04 -5.81
CA LYS A 20 -1.77 5.86 -6.98
C LYS A 20 -1.56 5.13 -8.32
N ARG A 21 -0.59 4.22 -8.39
CA ARG A 21 -0.31 3.43 -9.61
C ARG A 21 -1.28 2.27 -9.80
N ASN A 22 -1.82 1.73 -8.72
CA ASN A 22 -2.61 0.50 -8.74
C ASN A 22 -4.12 0.74 -8.51
N PHE A 23 -4.51 1.92 -8.04
CA PHE A 23 -5.89 2.21 -7.65
C PHE A 23 -6.32 3.61 -8.05
N GLU A 24 -7.63 3.75 -8.29
CA GLU A 24 -8.25 5.04 -8.50
C GLU A 24 -8.44 5.79 -7.17
N LEU A 25 -7.65 6.85 -6.96
CA LEU A 25 -7.63 7.60 -5.71
C LEU A 25 -8.94 8.33 -5.36
N SER A 26 -9.88 8.46 -6.31
CA SER A 26 -11.16 9.14 -6.08
C SER A 26 -12.02 8.48 -5.01
N ALA A 27 -11.85 7.16 -4.82
CA ALA A 27 -12.48 6.42 -3.74
C ALA A 27 -11.67 5.16 -3.46
N ILE A 28 -11.01 5.15 -2.30
CA ILE A 28 -10.27 4.01 -1.77
C ILE A 28 -10.80 3.68 -0.39
N THR A 29 -11.05 2.40 -0.16
CA THR A 29 -11.31 1.85 1.17
C THR A 29 -10.11 1.06 1.63
N VAL A 30 -9.70 1.27 2.88
CA VAL A 30 -8.68 0.45 3.55
C VAL A 30 -9.35 -0.25 4.72
N SER A 31 -9.20 -1.57 4.79
CA SER A 31 -9.81 -2.41 5.83
C SER A 31 -8.84 -3.47 6.32
N LEU A 32 -9.07 -4.02 7.50
CA LEU A 32 -8.39 -5.23 7.94
C LEU A 32 -8.95 -6.41 7.15
N TYR A 33 -8.08 -7.16 6.48
CA TYR A 33 -8.44 -8.43 5.85
C TYR A 33 -8.38 -9.57 6.88
N ASP A 34 -7.31 -9.56 7.69
CA ASP A 34 -7.11 -10.44 8.84
C ASP A 34 -6.29 -9.71 9.92
N GLN A 35 -5.80 -10.45 10.92
CA GLN A 35 -5.02 -9.88 12.03
C GLN A 35 -3.66 -9.31 11.62
N GLU A 36 -3.12 -9.69 10.46
CA GLU A 36 -1.77 -9.35 9.99
C GLU A 36 -1.78 -8.61 8.63
N SER A 37 -2.96 -8.39 8.04
CA SER A 37 -3.09 -7.95 6.65
C SER A 37 -4.15 -6.87 6.47
N LEU A 38 -3.82 -5.89 5.62
CA LEU A 38 -4.72 -4.84 5.17
C LEU A 38 -5.20 -5.15 3.75
N MET A 39 -6.47 -4.89 3.46
CA MET A 39 -7.02 -4.89 2.11
C MET A 39 -7.28 -3.44 1.68
N ILE A 40 -6.80 -3.11 0.48
CA ILE A 40 -7.11 -1.87 -0.21
C ILE A 40 -8.02 -2.19 -1.38
N THR A 41 -9.13 -1.46 -1.49
CA THR A 41 -10.13 -1.64 -2.54
C THR A 41 -10.52 -0.30 -3.13
N ASP A 42 -10.67 -0.20 -4.45
CA ASP A 42 -11.15 1.01 -5.13
C ASP A 42 -12.64 0.95 -5.53
N TYR A 43 -13.14 2.00 -6.19
CA TYR A 43 -14.54 2.06 -6.64
C TYR A 43 -14.90 1.03 -7.72
N LYS A 44 -13.91 0.53 -8.47
CA LYS A 44 -14.09 -0.53 -9.48
C LYS A 44 -14.12 -1.91 -8.83
N LYS A 45 -13.97 -1.98 -7.50
CA LYS A 45 -13.82 -3.20 -6.71
C LYS A 45 -12.52 -3.95 -7.02
N GLU A 46 -11.53 -3.27 -7.59
CA GLU A 46 -10.18 -3.80 -7.68
C GLU A 46 -9.54 -3.78 -6.30
N TYR A 47 -8.85 -4.84 -5.92
CA TYR A 47 -8.25 -4.93 -4.60
C TYR A 47 -6.83 -5.53 -4.59
N ALA A 48 -6.10 -5.20 -3.53
CA ALA A 48 -4.88 -5.89 -3.14
C ALA A 48 -4.84 -6.09 -1.63
N ILE A 49 -4.26 -7.22 -1.21
CA ILE A 49 -4.02 -7.57 0.19
C ILE A 49 -2.55 -7.38 0.49
N ILE A 50 -2.26 -6.57 1.50
CA ILE A 50 -0.90 -6.23 1.94
C ILE A 50 -0.68 -6.86 3.30
N ASN A 51 0.34 -7.70 3.41
CA ASN A 51 0.77 -8.34 4.64
C ASN A 51 2.21 -7.92 4.97
N TYR A 52 2.49 -7.67 6.25
CA TYR A 52 3.85 -7.47 6.74
C TYR A 52 4.23 -8.54 7.77
N LYS A 53 5.21 -9.37 7.42
CA LYS A 53 5.68 -10.46 8.29
C LYS A 53 7.16 -10.70 8.09
N ASN A 54 7.91 -10.89 9.18
CA ASN A 54 9.36 -11.18 9.14
C ASN A 54 10.16 -10.17 8.29
N ASN A 55 9.90 -8.88 8.47
CA ASN A 55 10.51 -7.78 7.70
C ASN A 55 10.32 -7.89 6.17
N LYS A 56 9.20 -8.48 5.74
CA LYS A 56 8.86 -8.70 4.34
C LYS A 56 7.43 -8.20 4.12
N ILE A 57 7.27 -7.30 3.15
CA ILE A 57 5.97 -6.85 2.68
C ILE A 57 5.58 -7.76 1.51
N THR A 58 4.43 -8.41 1.61
CA THR A 58 3.85 -9.21 0.53
C THR A 58 2.55 -8.55 0.10
N ILE A 59 2.44 -8.27 -1.19
CA ILE A 59 1.24 -7.70 -1.81
C ILE A 59 0.66 -8.80 -2.70
N THR A 60 -0.57 -9.21 -2.44
CA THR A 60 -1.32 -10.16 -3.27
C THR A 60 -2.40 -9.38 -4.00
N TYR A 61 -2.31 -9.32 -5.31
CA TYR A 61 -3.30 -8.66 -6.17
C TYR A 61 -4.50 -9.59 -6.38
N GLN A 62 -5.62 -9.02 -6.81
CA GLN A 62 -6.86 -9.74 -7.05
C GLN A 62 -6.74 -10.90 -8.04
N ASP A 63 -5.84 -10.80 -9.03
CA ASP A 63 -5.55 -11.87 -9.99
C ASP A 63 -4.69 -13.02 -9.42
N GLY A 64 -4.32 -12.93 -8.13
CA GLY A 64 -3.49 -13.89 -7.43
C GLY A 64 -1.99 -13.66 -7.61
N THR A 65 -1.57 -12.70 -8.44
CA THR A 65 -0.16 -12.33 -8.56
C THR A 65 0.36 -11.76 -7.25
N LYS A 66 1.65 -12.00 -6.98
CA LYS A 66 2.30 -11.60 -5.73
C LYS A 66 3.53 -10.77 -6.01
N GLN A 67 3.59 -9.59 -5.41
CA GLN A 67 4.81 -8.81 -5.29
C GLN A 67 5.35 -8.96 -3.89
N THR A 68 6.67 -9.00 -3.75
CA THR A 68 7.29 -9.06 -2.44
C THR A 68 8.52 -8.18 -2.37
N GLU A 69 8.61 -7.41 -1.29
CA GLU A 69 9.78 -6.61 -0.97
C GLU A 69 10.26 -6.90 0.45
N LYS A 70 11.57 -7.11 0.60
CA LYS A 70 12.19 -7.15 1.93
C LYS A 70 12.34 -5.72 2.41
N TYR A 71 11.75 -5.42 3.56
CA TYR A 71 11.97 -4.14 4.21
C TYR A 71 13.37 -4.14 4.84
N LYS A 72 14.26 -3.30 4.31
CA LYS A 72 15.55 -3.04 4.94
C LYS A 72 15.32 -1.96 5.99
N SER A 73 15.50 -2.30 7.27
CA SER A 73 15.31 -1.37 8.41
C SER A 73 16.20 -0.12 8.38
N TYR A 74 17.09 -0.01 7.40
CA TYR A 74 18.11 1.04 7.28
C TYR A 74 17.96 1.92 6.04
N GLU A 75 16.84 1.89 5.31
CA GLU A 75 16.64 2.92 4.30
C GLU A 75 16.38 4.26 4.99
N PRO A 76 17.30 5.24 4.90
CA PRO A 76 17.08 6.54 5.50
C PRO A 76 15.85 7.16 4.85
N CYS A 77 15.06 7.87 5.66
CA CYS A 77 14.02 8.73 5.13
C CYS A 77 14.68 9.88 4.37
N LEU A 78 14.97 9.68 3.08
CA LEU A 78 15.39 10.74 2.14
C LEU A 78 14.15 11.43 1.57
#